data_AF-A0A803XWN3-F1
#
_entry.id   AF-A0A803XWN3-F1
#
_cell.length_a   1.000
_cell.length_b   1.000
_cell.length_c   1.000
_cell.angle_alpha   90.00
_cell.angle_beta   90.00
_cell.angle_gamma   90.00
#
_symmetry.space_group_name_H-M   'P 1'
#
loop_
_entity.id
_entity.type
_entity.pdbx_description
1 polymer ?
#
loop_
_entity_poly.entity_id
_entity_poly.type
_entity_poly.pdbx_seq_one_letter_code
_entity_poly.pdbx_strand_id
1 'polypeptide(L)'
;MNSTMSEEPDALSVVNQLRDLAADPLNRRAIVQDQGCLPGLILFLDHPSPPVVHSALLALRYLAECRANREKMKGELGMMLSLQNVIQK
;
A
#
# COMPACT_ATOMS: atom_id res chain seq x y z
N MET A 1 -21.51 26.26 18.20
CA MET A 1 -21.55 24.79 18.37
C MET A 1 -20.81 24.18 17.17
N ASN A 2 -19.55 23.77 17.33
CA ASN A 2 -19.12 22.37 17.53
C ASN A 2 -19.69 21.47 16.41
N SER A 3 -18.88 20.99 15.47
CA SER A 3 -17.93 19.91 15.77
C SER A 3 -16.63 20.02 14.97
N THR A 4 -15.51 19.98 15.69
CA THR A 4 -14.25 19.42 15.19
C THR A 4 -14.54 17.99 14.74
N MET A 5 -14.82 17.80 13.44
CA MET A 5 -14.72 16.48 12.84
C MET A 5 -13.24 16.13 12.87
N SER A 6 -12.87 15.11 13.64
CA SER A 6 -11.64 14.38 13.37
C SER A 6 -11.77 13.88 11.93
N GLU A 7 -11.20 14.62 10.98
CA GLU A 7 -11.18 14.23 9.57
C GLU A 7 -10.40 12.92 9.50
N GLU A 8 -11.11 11.79 9.45
CA GLU A 8 -10.49 10.53 9.12
C GLU A 8 -9.77 10.73 7.79
N PRO A 9 -8.46 10.43 7.72
CA PRO A 9 -7.69 10.73 6.52
C PRO A 9 -8.29 9.96 5.34
N ASP A 10 -8.59 10.67 4.26
CA ASP A 10 -9.11 10.08 3.03
C ASP A 10 -8.16 8.96 2.55
N ALA A 11 -8.73 7.86 2.07
CA ALA A 11 -7.96 6.69 1.64
C ALA A 11 -6.85 7.05 0.64
N LEU A 12 -7.09 8.03 -0.25
CA LEU A 12 -6.10 8.53 -1.20
C LEU A 12 -4.95 9.24 -0.50
N SER A 13 -5.23 10.04 0.53
CA SER A 13 -4.21 10.72 1.32
C SER A 13 -3.30 9.72 2.03
N VAL A 14 -3.90 8.71 2.68
CA VAL A 14 -3.16 7.66 3.39
C VAL A 14 -2.25 6.87 2.46
N VAL A 15 -2.80 6.37 1.34
CA VAL A 15 -2.00 5.58 0.39
C VAL A 15 -0.92 6.41 -0.30
N ASN A 16 -1.17 7.71 -0.55
CA ASN A 16 -0.16 8.61 -1.10
C ASN A 16 0.99 8.82 -0.13
N GLN A 17 0.72 9.03 1.16
CA GLN A 17 1.77 9.12 2.17
C GLN A 17 2.60 7.84 2.22
N LEU A 18 1.96 6.67 2.20
CA LEU A 18 2.67 5.39 2.25
C LEU A 18 3.51 5.16 0.98
N ARG A 19 3.01 5.56 -0.19
CA ARG A 19 3.75 5.56 -1.45
C ARG A 19 4.98 6.47 -1.38
N ASP A 20 4.82 7.69 -0.86
CA ASP A 20 5.90 8.67 -0.80
C ASP A 20 6.99 8.21 0.17
N LEU A 21 6.62 7.57 1.29
CA LEU A 21 7.57 6.89 2.17
C LEU A 21 8.30 5.75 1.46
N ALA A 22 7.58 4.90 0.71
CA ALA A 22 8.17 3.78 -0.02
C ALA A 22 9.10 4.22 -1.18
N ALA A 23 8.87 5.42 -1.74
CA ALA A 23 9.72 5.96 -2.79
C ALA A 23 11.18 6.11 -2.33
N ASP A 24 11.40 6.47 -1.05
CA ASP A 24 12.72 6.49 -0.42
C ASP A 24 13.26 5.07 -0.17
N PRO A 25 14.39 4.67 -0.79
CA PRO A 25 15.00 3.36 -0.59
C PRO A 25 15.29 2.97 0.86
N LEU A 26 15.53 3.94 1.74
CA LEU A 26 15.86 3.70 3.15
C LEU A 26 14.66 3.17 3.94
N ASN A 27 13.45 3.60 3.57
CA ASN A 27 12.22 3.23 4.26
C ASN A 27 11.67 1.86 3.82
N ARG A 28 11.98 1.42 2.60
CA ARG A 28 11.37 0.22 1.98
C ARG A 28 11.47 -1.04 2.84
N ARG A 29 12.61 -1.25 3.50
CA ARG A 29 12.79 -2.41 4.39
C ARG A 29 11.94 -2.25 5.66
N ALA A 30 11.96 -1.08 6.29
CA ALA A 30 11.19 -0.83 7.50
C ALA A 30 9.68 -1.00 7.26
N ILE A 31 9.17 -0.45 6.17
CA ILE A 31 7.75 -0.55 5.76
C ILE A 31 7.35 -2.02 5.57
N VAL A 32 8.17 -2.83 4.90
CA VAL A 32 7.85 -4.24 4.68
C VAL A 32 7.94 -5.06 5.96
N GLN A 33 8.79 -4.69 6.92
CA GLN A 33 8.89 -5.36 8.21
C GLN A 33 7.75 -4.99 9.16
N ASP A 34 7.16 -3.81 8.99
CA ASP A 34 5.96 -3.41 9.71
C ASP A 34 4.78 -4.33 9.36
N GLN A 35 4.14 -4.89 10.39
CA GLN A 35 3.10 -5.91 10.22
C GLN A 35 1.82 -5.37 9.56
N GLY A 36 1.57 -4.05 9.62
CA GLY A 36 0.32 -3.45 9.12
C GLY A 36 0.43 -2.94 7.68
N CYS A 37 1.63 -2.59 7.24
CA CYS A 37 1.83 -1.89 5.96
C CYS A 37 1.49 -2.73 4.73
N LEU A 38 1.91 -4.01 4.68
CA LEU A 38 1.57 -4.87 3.53
C LEU A 38 0.08 -5.22 3.49
N PRO A 39 -0.56 -5.69 4.58
CA PRO A 39 -2.01 -5.89 4.59
C PRO A 39 -2.79 -4.61 4.24
N GLY A 40 -2.35 -3.44 4.75
CA GLY A 40 -2.97 -2.16 4.43
C GLY A 40 -2.90 -1.83 2.93
N LEU A 41 -1.73 -2.01 2.30
CA LEU A 41 -1.57 -1.83 0.86
C LEU A 41 -2.42 -2.80 0.05
N ILE A 42 -2.54 -4.05 0.49
CA ILE A 42 -3.40 -5.06 -0.14
C ILE A 42 -4.87 -4.63 -0.09
N LEU A 43 -5.36 -4.14 1.05
CA LEU A 43 -6.73 -3.66 1.19
C LEU A 43 -7.04 -2.50 0.22
N PHE A 44 -6.09 -1.62 -0.06
CA PHE A 44 -6.28 -0.53 -1.02
C PHE A 44 -6.44 -1.01 -2.48
N LEU A 45 -6.04 -2.25 -2.82
CA LEU A 45 -6.19 -2.80 -4.18
C LEU A 45 -7.66 -3.12 -4.53
N ASP A 46 -8.50 -3.33 -3.52
CA ASP A 46 -9.95 -3.55 -3.70
C ASP A 46 -10.77 -2.25 -3.66
N HIS A 47 -10.12 -1.10 -3.49
CA HIS A 47 -10.79 0.19 -3.41
C HIS A 47 -11.44 0.57 -4.76
N PRO A 48 -12.67 1.13 -4.78
CA PRO A 48 -13.37 1.47 -6.03
C PRO A 48 -12.74 2.64 -6.80
N SER A 49 -11.94 3.48 -6.13
CA SER A 49 -11.27 4.64 -6.72
C SER A 49 -9.96 4.25 -7.43
N PRO A 50 -9.85 4.41 -8.78
CA PRO A 50 -8.63 4.07 -9.50
C PRO A 50 -7.36 4.80 -9.02
N PRO A 51 -7.40 6.09 -8.61
CA PRO A 51 -6.26 6.76 -8.00
C PRO A 51 -5.71 6.05 -6.75
N VAL A 52 -6.59 5.50 -5.90
CA VAL A 52 -6.18 4.79 -4.67
C VAL A 52 -5.44 3.51 -5.03
N VAL A 53 -6.03 2.70 -5.94
CA VAL A 53 -5.43 1.45 -6.42
C VAL A 53 -4.07 1.72 -7.08
N HIS A 54 -4.00 2.74 -7.95
CA HIS A 54 -2.75 3.10 -8.62
C HIS A 54 -1.66 3.50 -7.63
N SER A 55 -1.97 4.33 -6.63
CA SER A 55 -1.00 4.70 -5.59
C SER A 55 -0.56 3.50 -4.76
N ALA A 56 -1.45 2.57 -4.43
CA ALA A 56 -1.10 1.33 -3.72
C ALA A 56 -0.16 0.45 -4.55
N LEU A 57 -0.46 0.23 -5.83
CA LEU A 57 0.40 -0.53 -6.75
C LEU A 57 1.78 0.11 -6.89
N LEU A 58 1.83 1.44 -6.96
CA LEU A 58 3.07 2.18 -7.06
C LEU A 58 3.92 2.04 -5.79
N ALA A 59 3.31 2.11 -4.61
CA ALA A 59 3.98 1.82 -3.34
C ALA A 59 4.53 0.39 -3.32
N LEU A 60 3.71 -0.61 -3.68
CA LEU A 60 4.14 -2.01 -3.76
C LEU A 60 5.30 -2.20 -4.74
N ARG A 61 5.28 -1.53 -5.89
CA ARG A 61 6.39 -1.54 -6.85
C ARG A 61 7.68 -1.02 -6.22
N TYR A 62 7.64 0.13 -5.53
CA TYR A 62 8.80 0.67 -4.85
C TYR A 62 9.34 -0.28 -3.78
N LEU A 63 8.47 -0.90 -2.98
CA LEU A 63 8.87 -1.89 -1.98
C LEU A 63 9.55 -3.10 -2.64
N ALA A 64 9.05 -3.56 -3.79
CA ALA A 64 9.58 -4.71 -4.53
C ALA A 64 10.89 -4.44 -5.31
N GLU A 65 11.27 -3.17 -5.52
CA GLU A 65 12.60 -2.81 -6.03
C GLU A 65 13.70 -3.26 -5.04
N CYS A 66 13.40 -3.31 -3.74
CA CYS A 66 14.28 -3.94 -2.77
C CYS A 66 14.15 -5.46 -2.86
N ARG A 67 15.18 -6.15 -3.37
CA ARG A 67 15.13 -7.62 -3.54
C ARG A 67 14.84 -8.37 -2.24
N ALA A 68 15.34 -7.88 -1.11
CA ALA A 68 15.12 -8.50 0.21
C ALA A 68 13.64 -8.49 0.64
N ASN A 69 12.83 -7.58 0.09
CA ASN A 69 11.41 -7.47 0.43
C ASN A 69 10.54 -8.50 -0.31
N ARG A 70 10.98 -8.97 -1.48
CA ARG A 70 10.15 -9.75 -2.41
C ARG A 70 9.61 -11.05 -1.80
N GLU A 71 10.45 -11.78 -1.07
CA GLU A 71 10.04 -13.04 -0.44
C GLU A 71 8.94 -12.79 0.60
N LYS A 72 9.10 -11.75 1.44
CA LYS A 72 8.09 -11.39 2.44
C LYS A 72 6.80 -10.91 1.77
N MET A 73 6.89 -10.05 0.76
CA MET A 73 5.72 -9.58 0.02
C MET A 73 4.96 -10.73 -0.64
N LYS A 74 5.66 -11.68 -1.27
CA LYS A 74 5.05 -12.85 -1.91
C LYS A 74 4.37 -13.77 -0.89
N GLY A 75 4.94 -13.88 0.32
CA GLY A 75 4.38 -14.65 1.42
C GLY A 75 3.24 -13.96 2.17
N GLU A 76 3.00 -12.67 1.93
CA GLU A 76 1.91 -11.94 2.58
C GLU A 76 0.55 -12.45 2.10
N LEU A 77 -0.34 -12.73 3.06
CA LEU A 77 -1.64 -13.31 2.77
C LEU A 77 -2.45 -12.37 1.88
N GLY A 78 -2.95 -12.91 0.77
CA GLY A 78 -3.77 -12.16 -0.18
C GLY A 78 -3.01 -11.30 -1.18
N MET A 79 -1.68 -11.12 -1.06
CA MET A 79 -0.88 -10.28 -1.97
C MET A 79 -1.02 -10.73 -3.43
N MET A 80 -0.66 -11.99 -3.70
CA MET A 80 -0.63 -12.50 -5.08
C MET A 80 -2.04 -12.56 -5.70
N LEU A 81 -3.05 -12.91 -4.90
CA LEU A 81 -4.44 -12.95 -5.35
C LEU A 81 -4.96 -11.55 -5.71
N SER A 82 -4.68 -10.56 -4.87
CA SER A 82 -5.13 -9.18 -5.10
C SER A 82 -4.47 -8.56 -6.32
N LEU A 83 -3.16 -8.82 -6.53
CA LEU A 83 -2.46 -8.40 -7.75
C LEU A 83 -3.05 -9.06 -9.00
N GLN A 84 -3.39 -10.35 -8.95
CA GLN A 84 -4.06 -11.04 -10.06
C GLN A 84 -5.44 -10.44 -10.35
N ASN A 85 -6.23 -10.15 -9.32
CA ASN A 85 -7.54 -9.54 -9.47
C ASN A 85 -7.46 -8.17 -10.15
N VAL A 86 -6.45 -7.36 -9.81
CA VAL A 86 -6.23 -6.05 -10.45
C VAL A 86 -5.89 -6.18 -11.93
N ILE A 87 -5.13 -7.21 -12.33
CA ILE A 87 -4.78 -7.44 -13.75
C ILE A 87 -6.01 -7.86 -14.58
N GLN A 88 -6.98 -8.52 -13.94
CA GLN A 88 -8.18 -9.04 -14.59
C GLN A 88 -9.35 -8.04 -14.61
N LYS A 89 -9.21 -6.89 -13.94
CA LYS A 89 -10.17 -5.77 -13.99
C LYS A 89 -9.91 -4.92 -15.24
#